data_AF-A0A6G1H9N9-F1
#
_entry.id   AF-A0A6G1H9N9-F1
#
_cell.length_a   1.000
_cell.length_b   1.000
_cell.length_c   1.000
_cell.angle_alpha   90.00
_cell.angle_beta   90.00
_cell.angle_gamma   90.00
#
_symmetry.space_group_name_H-M   'P 1'
#
loop_
_entity.id
_entity.type
_entity.pdbx_description
1 polymer ?
#
loop_
_entity_poly.entity_id
_entity_poly.type
_entity_poly.pdbx_seq_one_letter_code
_entity_poly.pdbx_strand_id
1 'polypeptide(L)'
;MKLSWTILFPIPLLLLLPKSTSAFPRTKFQQWFPQYAHHWRAAITGPCRQQFSNYMHNNQTLCKSPCACAADCILANTSGSIRSNFASAQVLLGLVPVVLAVTGPTVAEMALLSTYRPLLAFLLAVGEPAVNVLRAFEGADVRAPFKKPRSAFSRAWTEWLSNQSASVRALFGTVTYVVALAAIANNIRNSVVTDMRTIAGWRCATLFLPLAWSLLAAGVHA
;
A
#
# COMPACT_ATOMS: atom_id res chain seq x y z
N MET A 1 -24.67 11.68 -32.92
CA MET A 1 -24.01 10.81 -31.92
C MET A 1 -22.51 10.93 -32.09
N LYS A 2 -21.82 11.69 -31.22
CA LYS A 2 -20.36 11.72 -31.12
C LYS A 2 -20.01 11.53 -29.64
N LEU A 3 -19.56 10.34 -29.27
CA LEU A 3 -18.97 10.09 -27.95
C LEU A 3 -17.54 10.64 -27.99
N SER A 4 -17.30 11.77 -27.33
CA SER A 4 -15.96 12.29 -27.09
C SER A 4 -15.37 11.57 -25.87
N TRP A 5 -14.37 10.72 -26.11
CA TRP A 5 -13.53 10.12 -25.09
C TRP A 5 -12.55 11.18 -24.55
N THR A 6 -12.89 11.81 -23.43
CA THR A 6 -11.92 12.52 -22.60
C THR A 6 -11.86 11.82 -21.25
N ILE A 7 -11.13 10.71 -21.21
CA ILE A 7 -10.59 10.16 -19.97
C ILE A 7 -9.57 11.18 -19.46
N LEU A 8 -10.05 12.12 -18.65
CA LEU A 8 -9.21 12.95 -17.80
C LEU A 8 -8.62 12.02 -16.74
N PHE A 9 -7.44 11.51 -17.04
CA PHE A 9 -6.49 10.94 -16.09
C PHE A 9 -6.47 11.79 -14.80
N PRO A 10 -6.50 11.20 -13.59
CA PRO A 10 -6.34 11.93 -12.35
C PRO A 10 -4.84 12.23 -12.12
N ILE A 11 -4.22 12.93 -13.07
CA ILE A 11 -2.86 13.47 -12.93
C ILE A 11 -2.83 14.81 -12.16
N PRO A 12 -3.87 15.68 -12.10
CA PRO A 12 -3.68 16.98 -11.46
C PRO A 12 -3.65 16.91 -9.92
N LEU A 13 -4.17 15.84 -9.29
CA LEU A 13 -4.17 15.72 -7.82
C LEU A 13 -2.78 15.38 -7.25
N LEU A 14 -1.91 14.71 -8.01
CA LEU A 14 -0.51 14.46 -7.62
C LEU A 14 0.37 15.71 -7.71
N LEU A 15 -0.06 16.75 -8.44
CA LEU A 15 0.66 18.01 -8.62
C LEU A 15 0.32 19.06 -7.54
N LEU A 16 -0.71 18.80 -6.72
CA LEU A 16 -1.13 19.65 -5.61
C LEU A 16 -0.53 19.24 -4.27
N LEU A 17 0.34 18.22 -4.24
CA LEU A 17 1.18 18.00 -3.06
C LEU A 17 1.99 19.27 -2.83
N PRO A 18 1.85 19.94 -1.67
CA PRO A 18 2.60 21.15 -1.39
C PRO A 18 4.08 20.86 -1.64
N LYS A 19 4.79 21.77 -2.30
CA LYS A 19 6.26 21.81 -2.23
C LYS A 19 6.60 22.08 -0.78
N SER A 20 6.61 21.04 0.06
CA SER A 20 7.06 21.12 1.43
C SER A 20 8.55 21.49 1.37
N THR A 21 8.83 22.78 1.48
CA THR A 21 10.15 23.38 1.72
C THR A 21 10.58 23.21 3.18
N SER A 22 9.96 22.29 3.91
CA SER A 22 10.46 21.79 5.17
C SER A 22 11.62 20.84 4.85
N ALA A 23 12.79 21.08 5.42
CA ALA A 23 13.87 20.10 5.41
C ALA A 23 13.35 18.82 6.08
N PHE A 24 12.85 17.88 5.28
CA PHE A 24 12.32 16.64 5.81
C PHE A 24 13.43 15.96 6.61
N PRO A 25 13.14 15.54 7.86
CA PRO A 25 14.12 14.85 8.66
C PRO A 25 14.61 13.61 7.91
N ARG A 26 15.93 13.43 7.86
CA ARG A 26 16.56 12.31 7.17
C ARG A 26 16.48 11.07 8.05
N THR A 27 15.39 10.32 7.92
CA THR A 27 15.10 9.17 8.78
C THR A 27 15.55 7.82 8.20
N LYS A 28 15.99 7.78 6.93
CA LYS A 28 16.49 6.53 6.32
C LYS A 28 17.76 6.06 7.01
N PHE A 29 17.98 4.75 7.01
CA PHE A 29 19.15 4.09 7.61
C PHE A 29 19.26 4.20 9.15
N GLN A 30 18.28 4.81 9.82
CA GLN A 30 18.22 4.88 11.28
C GLN A 30 17.49 3.68 11.88
N GLN A 31 16.48 3.18 11.17
CA GLN A 31 15.66 2.04 11.58
C GLN A 31 15.77 0.90 10.58
N TRP A 32 15.84 -0.32 11.11
CA TRP A 32 16.04 -1.53 10.33
C TRP A 32 15.06 -2.60 10.75
N PHE A 33 14.78 -3.54 9.84
CA PHE A 33 14.13 -4.78 10.22
C PHE A 33 15.04 -5.57 11.17
N PRO A 34 14.53 -6.06 12.32
CA PRO A 34 15.35 -6.71 13.36
C PRO A 34 16.26 -7.82 12.81
N GLN A 35 15.77 -8.56 11.81
CA GLN A 35 16.46 -9.69 11.17
C GLN A 35 17.78 -9.29 10.52
N TYR A 36 17.88 -8.06 9.99
CA TYR A 36 19.07 -7.59 9.27
C TYR A 36 19.77 -6.42 9.99
N ALA A 37 19.20 -5.93 11.10
CA ALA A 37 19.63 -4.71 11.76
C ALA A 37 21.09 -4.74 12.21
N HIS A 38 21.58 -5.89 12.68
CA HIS A 38 22.98 -6.04 13.08
C HIS A 38 23.95 -5.81 11.91
N HIS A 39 23.69 -6.43 10.75
CA HIS A 39 24.52 -6.31 9.55
C HIS A 39 24.55 -4.87 9.03
N TRP A 40 23.39 -4.21 8.98
CA TRP A 40 23.29 -2.83 8.50
C TRP A 40 23.95 -1.84 9.44
N ARG A 41 23.80 -2.03 10.76
CA ARG A 41 24.48 -1.20 11.76
C ARG A 41 26.00 -1.33 11.65
N ALA A 42 26.52 -2.56 11.50
CA ALA A 42 27.95 -2.77 11.31
C ALA A 42 28.50 -2.09 10.05
N ALA A 43 27.74 -2.12 8.95
CA ALA A 43 28.14 -1.44 7.71
C ALA A 43 28.22 0.09 7.89
N ILE A 44 27.21 0.72 8.51
CA ILE A 44 27.17 2.19 8.69
C ILE A 44 28.15 2.70 9.75
N THR A 45 28.53 1.89 10.75
CA THR A 45 29.53 2.29 11.76
C THR A 45 30.96 2.02 11.30
N GLY A 46 31.15 1.07 10.37
CA GLY A 46 32.45 0.73 9.78
C GLY A 46 32.63 1.31 8.37
N PRO A 47 32.62 0.47 7.32
CA PRO A 47 33.07 0.83 5.98
C PRO A 47 32.25 1.94 5.29
N CYS A 48 30.97 2.10 5.66
CA CYS A 48 30.06 3.07 5.03
C CYS A 48 29.80 4.33 5.85
N ARG A 49 30.62 4.57 6.89
CA ARG A 49 30.46 5.69 7.81
C ARG A 49 30.46 7.05 7.10
N GLN A 50 31.33 7.22 6.11
CA GLN A 50 31.44 8.48 5.37
C GLN A 50 30.20 8.75 4.51
N GLN A 51 29.73 7.73 3.78
CA GLN A 51 28.55 7.83 2.92
C GLN A 51 27.28 8.09 3.76
N PHE A 52 27.17 7.44 4.92
CA PHE A 52 26.09 7.69 5.86
C PHE A 52 26.13 9.12 6.43
N SER A 53 27.31 9.62 6.81
CA SER A 53 27.49 11.01 7.25
C SER A 53 27.12 12.01 6.15
N ASN A 54 27.55 11.77 4.91
CA ASN A 54 27.19 12.59 3.76
C ASN A 54 25.67 12.60 3.51
N TYR A 55 25.00 11.45 3.68
CA TYR A 55 23.54 11.40 3.64
C TYR A 55 22.91 12.31 4.69
N MET A 56 23.34 12.20 5.96
CA MET A 56 22.80 13.00 7.07
C MET A 56 22.98 14.50 6.89
N HIS A 57 24.14 14.93 6.38
CA HIS A 57 24.47 16.34 6.16
C HIS A 57 24.10 16.87 4.77
N ASN A 58 23.46 16.05 3.93
CA ASN A 58 23.19 16.38 2.52
C ASN A 58 24.43 16.74 1.68
N ASN A 59 25.59 16.20 2.04
CA ASN A 59 26.84 16.53 1.37
C ASN A 59 26.92 15.80 0.02
N GLN A 60 26.86 16.56 -1.07
CA GLN A 60 26.86 16.04 -2.45
C GLN A 60 28.23 16.00 -3.11
N THR A 61 29.30 16.35 -2.39
CA THR A 61 30.67 16.44 -2.94
C THR A 61 31.17 15.13 -3.54
N LEU A 62 30.95 14.01 -2.84
CA LEU A 62 31.35 12.68 -3.30
C LEU A 62 30.30 12.00 -4.17
N CYS A 63 29.04 12.43 -4.08
CA CYS A 63 27.93 11.81 -4.77
C CYS A 63 26.73 12.74 -4.92
N LYS A 64 26.24 12.89 -6.16
CA LYS A 64 25.06 13.71 -6.47
C LYS A 64 23.79 13.26 -5.76
N SER A 65 23.68 11.98 -5.41
CA SER A 65 22.58 11.41 -4.63
C SER A 65 23.11 10.73 -3.36
N PRO A 66 23.33 11.48 -2.26
CA PRO A 66 23.94 10.96 -1.03
C PRO A 66 23.20 9.75 -0.46
N CYS A 67 21.87 9.70 -0.63
CA CYS A 67 21.04 8.58 -0.21
C CYS A 67 21.31 7.30 -1.01
N ALA A 68 21.39 7.40 -2.33
CA ALA A 68 21.70 6.24 -3.18
C ALA A 68 23.11 5.71 -2.90
N CYS A 69 24.10 6.59 -2.81
CA CYS A 69 25.47 6.17 -2.51
C CYS A 69 25.64 5.55 -1.11
N ALA A 70 24.89 6.01 -0.11
CA ALA A 70 24.83 5.34 1.19
C ALA A 70 24.22 3.93 1.07
N ALA A 71 23.12 3.79 0.32
CA ALA A 71 22.48 2.50 0.06
C ALA A 71 23.43 1.52 -0.65
N ASP A 72 24.11 1.98 -1.70
CA ASP A 72 25.04 1.17 -2.50
C ASP A 72 26.21 0.67 -1.66
N CYS A 73 26.81 1.54 -0.84
CA CYS A 73 27.88 1.14 0.07
C CYS A 73 27.41 0.06 1.05
N ILE A 74 26.24 0.27 1.67
CA ILE A 74 25.66 -0.67 2.65
C ILE A 74 25.40 -2.02 1.99
N LEU A 75 24.84 -2.03 0.78
CA LEU A 75 24.54 -3.24 0.04
C LEU A 75 25.82 -3.98 -0.40
N ALA A 76 26.86 -3.25 -0.82
CA ALA A 76 28.14 -3.80 -1.21
C ALA A 76 28.87 -4.49 -0.03
N ASN A 77 28.73 -3.95 1.18
CA ASN A 77 29.34 -4.47 2.41
C ASN A 77 28.46 -5.51 3.15
N THR A 78 27.45 -6.07 2.49
CA THR A 78 26.62 -7.13 3.06
C THR A 78 27.01 -8.52 2.56
N SER A 79 26.62 -9.57 3.29
CA SER A 79 26.94 -10.96 2.93
C SER A 79 26.22 -11.41 1.64
N GLY A 80 26.82 -12.36 0.92
CA GLY A 80 26.22 -12.95 -0.28
C GLY A 80 24.84 -13.56 -0.01
N SER A 81 24.65 -14.20 1.14
CA SER A 81 23.38 -14.80 1.55
C SER A 81 22.27 -13.76 1.72
N ILE A 82 22.57 -12.61 2.32
CA ILE A 82 21.58 -11.53 2.47
C ILE A 82 21.18 -11.01 1.09
N ARG A 83 22.15 -10.75 0.20
CA ARG A 83 21.83 -10.31 -1.18
C ARG A 83 20.94 -11.31 -1.92
N SER A 84 21.23 -12.61 -1.78
CA SER A 84 20.41 -13.69 -2.36
C SER A 84 18.98 -13.69 -1.80
N ASN A 85 18.80 -13.45 -0.49
CA ASN A 85 17.47 -13.35 0.12
C ASN A 85 16.68 -12.15 -0.42
N PHE A 86 17.32 -10.98 -0.60
CA PHE A 86 16.67 -9.81 -1.19
C PHE A 86 16.28 -10.06 -2.65
N ALA A 87 17.15 -10.70 -3.43
CA ALA A 87 16.84 -11.09 -4.81
C ALA A 87 15.65 -12.06 -4.88
N SER A 88 15.57 -13.02 -3.96
CA SER A 88 14.43 -13.96 -3.89
C SER A 88 13.14 -13.27 -3.46
N ALA A 89 13.21 -12.33 -2.51
CA ALA A 89 12.06 -11.54 -2.09
C ALA A 89 11.48 -10.69 -3.24
N GLN A 90 12.31 -10.25 -4.19
CA GLN A 90 11.85 -9.52 -5.36
C GLN A 90 10.90 -10.34 -6.24
N VAL A 91 11.09 -11.66 -6.33
CA VAL A 91 10.17 -12.55 -7.05
C VAL A 91 8.79 -12.55 -6.37
N LEU A 92 8.75 -12.70 -5.05
CA LEU A 92 7.50 -12.65 -4.30
C LEU A 92 6.81 -11.29 -4.44
N LEU A 93 7.56 -10.20 -4.32
CA LEU A 93 7.05 -8.84 -4.55
C LEU A 93 6.52 -8.64 -5.97
N GLY A 94 7.13 -9.27 -6.97
CA GLY A 94 6.64 -9.27 -8.35
C GLY A 94 5.32 -10.04 -8.54
N LEU A 95 5.02 -11.00 -7.67
CA LEU A 95 3.76 -11.76 -7.68
C LEU A 95 2.64 -11.09 -6.87
N VAL A 96 2.96 -10.13 -5.99
CA VAL A 96 1.96 -9.41 -5.17
C VAL A 96 0.81 -8.82 -6.00
N PRO A 97 1.03 -8.18 -7.17
CA PRO A 97 -0.07 -7.68 -7.99
C PRO A 97 -1.08 -8.77 -8.39
N VAL A 98 -0.60 -9.98 -8.68
CA VAL A 98 -1.46 -11.12 -9.03
C VAL A 98 -2.26 -11.59 -7.81
N VAL A 99 -1.61 -11.71 -6.65
CA VAL A 99 -2.29 -12.09 -5.40
C VAL A 99 -3.41 -11.09 -5.10
N LEU A 100 -3.09 -9.79 -5.13
CA LEU A 100 -4.07 -8.72 -4.90
C LEU A 100 -5.20 -8.73 -5.95
N ALA A 101 -4.87 -9.02 -7.22
CA ALA A 101 -5.86 -9.14 -8.29
C ALA A 101 -6.79 -10.35 -8.14
N VAL A 102 -6.38 -11.39 -7.41
CA VAL A 102 -7.22 -12.57 -7.15
C VAL A 102 -8.03 -12.40 -5.86
N THR A 103 -7.44 -11.81 -4.82
CA THR A 103 -8.06 -11.69 -3.49
C THR A 103 -8.95 -10.46 -3.32
N GLY A 104 -8.73 -9.42 -4.12
CA GLY A 104 -9.49 -8.17 -3.99
C GLY A 104 -10.97 -8.32 -4.34
N PRO A 105 -11.82 -7.36 -3.90
CA PRO A 105 -13.21 -7.30 -4.32
C PRO A 105 -13.34 -6.95 -5.81
N THR A 106 -14.44 -7.38 -6.42
CA THR A 106 -14.78 -6.97 -7.78
C THR A 106 -15.39 -5.56 -7.78
N VAL A 107 -15.26 -4.85 -8.91
CA VAL A 107 -15.85 -3.51 -9.09
C VAL A 107 -17.36 -3.54 -8.87
N ALA A 108 -18.04 -4.60 -9.32
CA ALA A 108 -19.49 -4.74 -9.16
C ALA A 108 -19.90 -4.93 -7.68
N GLU A 109 -19.12 -5.66 -6.88
CA GLU A 109 -19.37 -5.80 -5.43
C GLU A 109 -19.21 -4.47 -4.69
N MET A 110 -18.15 -3.71 -5.02
CA MET A 110 -17.92 -2.39 -4.44
C MET A 110 -19.00 -1.37 -4.85
N ALA A 111 -19.46 -1.40 -6.10
CA ALA A 111 -20.54 -0.54 -6.60
C ALA A 111 -21.89 -0.86 -5.93
N LEU A 112 -22.19 -2.15 -5.70
CA LEU A 112 -23.38 -2.54 -4.95
C LEU A 112 -23.28 -2.10 -3.49
N LEU A 113 -22.11 -2.29 -2.87
CA LEU A 113 -21.89 -1.86 -1.49
C LEU A 113 -22.01 -0.35 -1.34
N SER A 114 -21.48 0.44 -2.27
CA SER A 114 -21.56 1.90 -2.21
C SER A 114 -22.98 2.43 -2.33
N THR A 115 -23.86 1.71 -3.05
CA THR A 115 -25.28 2.05 -3.18
C THR A 115 -26.02 1.93 -1.84
N TYR A 116 -25.70 0.91 -1.02
CA TYR A 116 -26.42 0.65 0.23
C TYR A 116 -25.70 1.14 1.50
N ARG A 117 -24.36 1.20 1.48
CA ARG A 117 -23.49 1.58 2.61
C ARG A 117 -22.29 2.37 2.09
N PRO A 118 -22.50 3.61 1.60
CA PRO A 118 -21.45 4.41 0.95
C PRO A 118 -20.23 4.64 1.84
N LEU A 119 -20.44 4.96 3.12
CA LEU A 119 -19.34 5.16 4.07
C LEU A 119 -18.49 3.90 4.24
N LEU A 120 -19.12 2.73 4.33
CA LEU A 120 -18.39 1.47 4.47
C LEU A 120 -17.59 1.15 3.20
N ALA A 121 -18.18 1.36 2.02
CA ALA A 121 -17.47 1.17 0.75
C ALA A 121 -16.24 2.08 0.66
N PHE A 122 -16.37 3.35 1.10
CA PHE A 122 -15.24 4.27 1.18
C PHE A 122 -14.14 3.78 2.15
N LEU A 123 -14.51 3.37 3.37
CA LEU A 123 -13.52 2.88 4.35
C LEU A 123 -12.79 1.63 3.85
N LEU A 124 -13.49 0.71 3.20
CA LEU A 124 -12.88 -0.48 2.62
C LEU A 124 -11.93 -0.13 1.46
N ALA A 125 -12.31 0.81 0.59
CA ALA A 125 -11.44 1.25 -0.51
C ALA A 125 -10.12 1.90 0.00
N VAL A 126 -10.18 2.63 1.11
CA VAL A 126 -8.99 3.23 1.74
C VAL A 126 -8.15 2.18 2.51
N GLY A 127 -8.82 1.21 3.15
CA GLY A 127 -8.16 0.15 3.92
C GLY A 127 -7.47 -0.89 3.05
N GLU A 128 -8.05 -1.19 1.88
CA GLU A 128 -7.57 -2.19 0.93
C GLU A 128 -7.69 -1.65 -0.50
N PRO A 129 -6.63 -0.99 -1.04
CA PRO A 129 -6.63 -0.44 -2.39
C PRO A 129 -6.46 -1.52 -3.48
N ALA A 130 -6.92 -2.75 -3.24
CA ALA A 130 -6.85 -3.85 -4.18
C ALA A 130 -8.18 -4.01 -4.92
N VAL A 131 -8.11 -4.28 -6.22
CA VAL A 131 -9.28 -4.58 -7.05
C VAL A 131 -9.01 -5.85 -7.82
N ASN A 132 -10.02 -6.71 -7.91
CA ASN A 132 -9.94 -7.89 -8.76
C ASN A 132 -10.00 -7.50 -10.24
N VAL A 133 -8.83 -7.26 -10.82
CA VAL A 133 -8.70 -6.87 -12.23
C VAL A 133 -8.87 -8.05 -13.18
N LEU A 134 -8.65 -9.30 -12.73
CA LEU A 134 -8.81 -10.49 -13.58
C LEU A 134 -10.27 -10.67 -14.02
N ARG A 135 -11.22 -10.33 -13.15
CA ARG A 135 -12.66 -10.34 -13.46
C ARG A 135 -13.16 -9.06 -14.14
N ALA A 136 -12.31 -8.04 -14.31
CA ALA A 136 -12.69 -6.83 -15.03
C ALA A 136 -12.70 -7.03 -16.56
N PHE A 137 -11.96 -8.04 -17.06
CA PHE A 137 -11.83 -8.34 -18.50
C PHE A 137 -12.72 -9.49 -18.98
N GLU A 138 -13.23 -10.34 -18.09
CA GLU A 138 -14.41 -11.18 -18.40
C GLU A 138 -15.58 -10.22 -18.55
N GLY A 139 -16.18 -10.15 -19.75
CA GLY A 139 -17.25 -9.19 -20.09
C GLY A 139 -18.16 -8.94 -18.89
N ALA A 140 -18.02 -7.75 -18.30
CA ALA A 140 -18.50 -7.46 -16.95
C ALA A 140 -20.02 -7.56 -16.90
N ASP A 141 -20.55 -8.76 -16.63
CA ASP A 141 -21.95 -8.91 -16.33
C ASP A 141 -22.16 -8.26 -14.96
N VAL A 142 -22.65 -7.02 -14.98
CA VAL A 142 -23.00 -6.24 -13.78
C VAL A 142 -24.00 -7.02 -12.91
N ARG A 143 -24.71 -8.00 -13.49
CA ARG A 143 -25.61 -8.89 -12.78
C ARG A 143 -24.92 -10.12 -12.17
N ALA A 144 -23.65 -10.38 -12.45
CA ALA A 144 -22.90 -11.52 -11.92
C ALA A 144 -22.92 -11.64 -10.38
N PRO A 145 -22.82 -10.55 -9.59
CA PRO A 145 -22.99 -10.61 -8.14
C PRO A 145 -24.38 -11.10 -7.70
N PHE A 146 -25.40 -10.93 -8.56
CA PHE A 146 -26.76 -11.39 -8.35
C PHE A 146 -27.04 -12.79 -8.94
N LYS A 147 -26.27 -13.21 -9.95
CA LYS A 147 -26.48 -14.46 -10.69
C LYS A 147 -25.69 -15.64 -10.13
N LYS A 148 -24.48 -15.44 -9.62
CA LYS A 148 -23.68 -16.52 -9.05
C LYS A 148 -24.18 -16.81 -7.63
N PRO A 149 -24.54 -18.07 -7.30
CA PRO A 149 -24.89 -18.40 -5.94
C PRO A 149 -23.68 -18.11 -5.05
N ARG A 150 -23.90 -17.23 -4.07
CA ARG A 150 -23.08 -17.15 -2.85
C ARG A 150 -22.79 -18.58 -2.40
N SER A 151 -21.55 -18.85 -1.94
CA SER A 151 -21.20 -20.15 -1.35
C SER A 151 -22.30 -20.59 -0.38
N ALA A 152 -22.56 -21.89 -0.27
CA ALA A 152 -23.63 -22.39 0.62
C ALA A 152 -23.54 -21.77 2.03
N PHE A 153 -22.31 -21.59 2.51
CA PHE A 153 -21.99 -20.85 3.73
C PHE A 153 -22.47 -19.39 3.71
N SER A 154 -22.15 -18.62 2.67
CA SER A 154 -22.52 -17.20 2.59
C SER A 154 -24.04 -16.99 2.51
N ARG A 155 -24.78 -17.90 1.87
CA ARG A 155 -26.25 -17.88 1.89
C ARG A 155 -26.79 -18.14 3.29
N ALA A 156 -26.36 -19.25 3.91
CA ALA A 156 -26.77 -19.61 5.27
C ALA A 156 -26.45 -18.51 6.28
N TRP A 157 -25.28 -17.88 6.17
CA TRP A 157 -24.88 -16.75 7.02
C TRP A 157 -25.80 -15.53 6.85
N THR A 158 -26.11 -15.17 5.61
CA THR A 158 -26.98 -14.00 5.34
C THR A 158 -28.39 -14.25 5.88
N GLU A 159 -28.94 -15.44 5.66
CA GLU A 159 -30.27 -15.83 6.12
C GLU A 159 -30.34 -15.93 7.65
N TRP A 160 -29.32 -16.52 8.26
CA TRP A 160 -29.19 -16.54 9.72
C TRP A 160 -29.16 -15.12 10.28
N LEU A 161 -28.35 -14.23 9.71
CA LEU A 161 -28.20 -12.85 10.16
C LEU A 161 -29.48 -12.03 9.96
N SER A 162 -30.22 -12.25 8.87
CA SER A 162 -31.50 -11.58 8.64
C SER A 162 -32.58 -12.00 9.64
N ASN A 163 -32.51 -13.24 10.12
CA ASN A 163 -33.43 -13.78 11.12
C ASN A 163 -33.07 -13.37 12.57
N GLN A 164 -31.95 -12.66 12.78
CA GLN A 164 -31.56 -12.17 14.10
C GLN A 164 -32.28 -10.88 14.53
N SER A 165 -32.31 -10.64 15.83
CA SER A 165 -32.83 -9.42 16.43
C SER A 165 -32.13 -8.16 15.91
N ALA A 166 -32.80 -7.01 16.00
CA ALA A 166 -32.24 -5.73 15.54
C ALA A 166 -30.91 -5.39 16.22
N SER A 167 -30.78 -5.71 17.52
CA SER A 167 -29.56 -5.48 18.29
C SER A 167 -28.37 -6.29 17.78
N VAL A 168 -28.59 -7.55 17.43
CA VAL A 168 -27.53 -8.42 16.87
C VAL A 168 -27.10 -7.90 15.49
N ARG A 169 -28.06 -7.53 14.63
CA ARG A 169 -27.75 -6.94 13.32
C ARG A 169 -26.99 -5.62 13.44
N ALA A 170 -27.36 -4.77 14.40
CA ALA A 170 -26.65 -3.53 14.69
C ALA A 170 -25.23 -3.80 15.18
N LEU A 171 -25.02 -4.78 16.08
CA LEU A 171 -23.71 -5.18 16.56
C LEU A 171 -22.79 -5.60 15.41
N PHE A 172 -23.23 -6.51 14.54
CA PHE A 172 -22.44 -6.94 13.36
C PHE A 172 -22.17 -5.78 12.40
N GLY A 173 -23.13 -4.86 12.24
CA GLY A 173 -22.94 -3.61 11.52
C GLY A 173 -21.78 -2.80 12.09
N THR A 174 -21.81 -2.51 13.39
CA THR A 174 -20.77 -1.75 14.10
C THR A 174 -19.41 -2.44 14.03
N VAL A 175 -19.36 -3.75 14.24
CA VAL A 175 -18.12 -4.54 14.14
C VAL A 175 -17.50 -4.39 12.75
N THR A 176 -18.31 -4.38 11.69
CA THR A 176 -17.82 -4.22 10.32
C THR A 176 -17.11 -2.87 10.13
N TYR A 177 -17.66 -1.78 10.69
CA TYR A 177 -17.01 -0.46 10.64
C TYR A 177 -15.73 -0.40 11.46
N VAL A 178 -15.72 -1.01 12.66
CA VAL A 178 -14.51 -1.08 13.50
C VAL A 178 -13.39 -1.84 12.80
N VAL A 179 -13.72 -2.97 12.16
CA VAL A 179 -12.74 -3.76 11.39
C VAL A 179 -12.22 -2.97 10.19
N ALA A 180 -13.08 -2.24 9.47
CA ALA A 180 -12.65 -1.39 8.36
C ALA A 180 -11.68 -0.27 8.82
N LEU A 181 -11.98 0.39 9.94
CA LEU A 181 -11.08 1.40 10.54
C LEU A 181 -9.75 0.78 11.00
N ALA A 182 -9.80 -0.41 11.59
CA ALA A 182 -8.58 -1.14 11.99
C ALA A 182 -7.72 -1.50 10.77
N ALA A 183 -8.33 -1.89 9.65
CA ALA A 183 -7.62 -2.16 8.40
C ALA A 183 -6.92 -0.89 7.86
N ILE A 184 -7.59 0.27 7.87
CA ILE A 184 -7.00 1.56 7.51
C ILE A 184 -5.80 1.87 8.41
N ALA A 185 -5.97 1.76 9.73
CA ALA A 185 -4.89 2.03 10.69
C ALA A 185 -3.70 1.09 10.47
N ASN A 186 -3.96 -0.18 10.18
CA ASN A 186 -2.94 -1.16 9.83
C ASN A 186 -2.20 -0.78 8.53
N ASN A 187 -2.94 -0.40 7.49
CA ASN A 187 -2.36 0.01 6.21
C ASN A 187 -1.46 1.24 6.35
N ILE A 188 -1.92 2.27 7.06
CA ILE A 188 -1.14 3.50 7.33
C ILE A 188 0.12 3.15 8.14
N ARG A 189 -0.03 2.39 9.23
CA ARG A 189 1.10 1.98 10.07
C ARG A 189 2.13 1.21 9.26
N ASN A 190 1.68 0.24 8.45
CA ASN A 190 2.57 -0.58 7.65
C ASN A 190 3.27 0.25 6.56
N SER A 191 2.56 1.18 5.94
CA SER A 191 3.13 2.12 4.95
C SER A 191 4.25 2.97 5.57
N VAL A 192 4.02 3.54 6.75
CA VAL A 192 5.03 4.36 7.46
C VAL A 192 6.22 3.54 7.92
N VAL A 193 5.98 2.37 8.52
CA VAL A 193 7.06 1.48 8.99
C VAL A 193 7.90 0.97 7.82
N THR A 194 7.25 0.58 6.72
CA THR A 194 7.93 0.13 5.51
C THR A 194 8.75 1.27 4.92
N ASP A 195 8.19 2.47 4.80
CA ASP A 195 8.92 3.61 4.28
C ASP A 195 10.15 3.93 5.14
N MET A 196 10.05 3.95 6.47
CA MET A 196 11.24 4.24 7.30
C MET A 196 12.34 3.17 7.23
N ARG A 197 12.00 1.92 6.90
CA ARG A 197 12.93 0.77 6.93
C ARG A 197 13.37 0.30 5.55
N THR A 198 12.83 0.88 4.48
CA THR A 198 13.14 0.51 3.09
C THR A 198 13.51 1.74 2.26
N ILE A 199 14.07 1.46 1.09
CA ILE A 199 14.51 2.47 0.13
C ILE A 199 13.71 2.29 -1.15
N ALA A 200 13.07 3.35 -1.64
CA ALA A 200 12.43 3.34 -2.93
C ALA A 200 13.48 3.49 -4.04
N GLY A 201 13.49 2.57 -5.01
CA GLY A 201 14.46 2.56 -6.10
C GLY A 201 14.44 3.82 -6.97
N TRP A 202 13.29 4.50 -7.09
CA TRP A 202 13.16 5.72 -7.89
C TRP A 202 13.42 7.02 -7.10
N ARG A 203 13.27 7.02 -5.76
CA ARG A 203 13.46 8.21 -4.90
C ARG A 203 13.84 7.81 -3.47
N CYS A 204 15.14 7.63 -3.23
CA CYS A 204 15.66 7.20 -1.93
C CYS A 204 15.34 8.16 -0.77
N ALA A 205 15.35 9.48 -1.02
CA ALA A 205 15.20 10.50 0.03
C ALA A 205 13.74 10.89 0.33
N THR A 206 12.77 10.44 -0.47
CA THR A 206 11.37 10.83 -0.31
C THR A 206 10.69 9.92 0.71
N LEU A 207 10.05 10.53 1.71
CA LEU A 207 9.40 9.85 2.83
C LEU A 207 7.91 10.11 2.80
N PHE A 208 7.12 9.24 2.17
CA PHE A 208 5.65 9.26 2.17
C PHE A 208 5.09 8.43 1.01
N LEU A 209 5.92 7.97 0.07
CA LEU A 209 5.45 7.37 -1.19
C LEU A 209 4.49 6.19 -0.98
N PRO A 210 4.74 5.22 -0.07
CA PRO A 210 3.78 4.14 0.19
C PRO A 210 2.47 4.64 0.81
N LEU A 211 2.55 5.66 1.66
CA LEU A 211 1.38 6.26 2.29
C LEU A 211 0.55 7.04 1.27
N ALA A 212 1.19 7.82 0.40
CA ALA A 212 0.54 8.53 -0.69
C ALA A 212 -0.16 7.55 -1.62
N TRP A 213 0.50 6.45 -1.98
CA TRP A 213 -0.12 5.38 -2.78
C TRP A 213 -1.36 4.79 -2.10
N SER A 214 -1.27 4.50 -0.81
CA SER A 214 -2.38 3.96 -0.02
C SER A 214 -3.57 4.93 0.09
N LEU A 215 -3.30 6.23 0.08
CA LEU A 215 -4.33 7.28 0.19
C LEU A 215 -4.86 7.75 -1.17
N LEU A 216 -4.31 7.29 -2.30
CA LEU A 216 -4.84 7.62 -3.63
C LEU A 216 -6.31 7.25 -3.77
N ALA A 217 -6.73 6.13 -3.17
CA ALA A 217 -8.13 5.71 -3.16
C ALA A 217 -9.04 6.76 -2.53
N ALA A 218 -8.61 7.43 -1.46
CA ALA A 218 -9.39 8.50 -0.84
C ALA A 218 -9.57 9.68 -1.79
N GLY A 219 -8.54 10.04 -2.59
CA GLY A 219 -8.63 11.13 -3.56
C GLY A 219 -9.47 10.81 -4.80
N VAL A 220 -9.57 9.53 -5.18
CA VAL A 220 -10.43 9.09 -6.30
C VAL A 220 -11.90 8.94 -5.88
N HIS A 221 -12.14 8.64 -4.61
CA HIS A 221 -13.49 8.40 -4.06
C HIS A 221 -14.07 9.59 -3.26
N ALA A 222 -13.34 10.68 -3.10
CA ALA A 222 -13.82 11.95 -2.54
C ALA A 222 -14.48 12.82 -3.62
#